data_AF-A0A957Q5X3-F1
#
_entry.id   AF-A0A957Q5X3-F1
#
_cell.length_a   1.000
_cell.length_b   1.000
_cell.length_c   1.000
_cell.angle_alpha   90.00
_cell.angle_beta   90.00
_cell.angle_gamma   90.00
#
_symmetry.space_group_name_H-M   'P 1'
#
loop_
_entity.id
_entity.type
_entity.pdbx_description
1 polymer ?
#
loop_
_entity_poly.entity_id
_entity_poly.type
_entity_poly.pdbx_seq_one_letter_code
_entity_poly.pdbx_strand_id
1 'polypeptide(L)'
;MSQQHQEPTLLPHTNPATMTNEQSAEDALLYRLAACRWENLHAHHPPLLANLPWQAPPGMGEYLQATKLCNFDHPTLCAKAAAVVAGAPTPQQAAMRIFTFVRDQIRFGLVHPMDETALMTLERGMGQCSAKSNLQVALLRAAQIPARFHVVAVDRRSLHGLVPSLIYRLFGASLWHPWAELYLDGQWRACDTLIDQPLYFSATQHGIIETEQIPTIDW
;
A
#
# COMPACT_ATOMS: atom_id res chain seq x y z
N MET A 1 35.15 16.12 -39.82
CA MET A 1 34.25 15.11 -40.41
C MET A 1 34.99 13.78 -40.27
N SER A 2 34.58 12.77 -39.50
CA SER A 2 33.25 12.34 -39.08
C SER A 2 33.27 11.81 -37.65
N GLN A 3 32.18 12.03 -36.90
CA GLN A 3 31.87 11.28 -35.69
C GLN A 3 31.38 9.88 -36.08
N GLN A 4 31.88 8.83 -35.43
CA GLN A 4 31.25 7.51 -35.44
C GLN A 4 30.46 7.36 -34.14
N HIS A 5 29.15 7.14 -34.28
CA HIS A 5 28.25 6.69 -33.23
C HIS A 5 28.60 5.25 -32.83
N GLN A 6 28.70 5.00 -31.53
CA GLN A 6 28.69 3.66 -30.95
C GLN A 6 27.31 3.41 -30.33
N GLU A 7 26.62 2.36 -30.77
CA GLU A 7 25.37 1.88 -30.18
C GLU A 7 25.58 1.40 -28.73
N PRO A 8 24.57 1.53 -27.84
CA PRO A 8 24.67 1.00 -26.49
C PRO A 8 24.63 -0.54 -26.52
N THR A 9 25.70 -1.14 -25.99
CA THR A 9 25.83 -2.58 -25.75
C THR A 9 24.74 -3.05 -24.78
N LEU A 10 23.92 -4.01 -25.23
CA LEU A 10 22.96 -4.72 -24.40
C LEU A 10 23.68 -5.43 -23.25
N LEU A 11 23.28 -5.15 -22.00
CA LEU A 11 23.77 -5.87 -20.83
C LEU A 11 23.37 -7.35 -20.92
N PRO A 12 24.28 -8.30 -20.59
CA PRO A 12 24.00 -9.72 -20.70
C PRO A 12 22.96 -10.16 -19.66
N HIS A 13 22.08 -11.07 -20.07
CA HIS A 13 21.17 -11.78 -19.19
C HIS A 13 21.95 -12.52 -18.09
N THR A 14 21.85 -12.06 -16.85
CA THR A 14 22.46 -12.75 -15.69
C THR A 14 21.55 -13.88 -15.21
N ASN A 15 22.16 -15.06 -15.13
CA ASN A 15 21.58 -16.31 -14.66
C ASN A 15 21.39 -16.24 -13.13
N PRO A 16 20.20 -16.53 -12.57
CA PRO A 16 19.89 -16.36 -11.14
C PRO A 16 20.67 -17.28 -10.17
N ALA A 17 21.57 -18.14 -10.67
CA ALA A 17 22.35 -19.07 -9.86
C ALA A 17 23.68 -18.49 -9.30
N THR A 18 24.02 -17.22 -9.54
CA THR A 18 25.29 -16.61 -9.12
C THR A 18 25.13 -15.32 -8.31
N MET A 19 24.16 -15.24 -7.39
CA MET A 19 24.13 -14.16 -6.40
C MET A 19 24.95 -14.57 -5.17
N THR A 20 26.07 -13.90 -4.93
CA THR A 20 26.93 -14.12 -3.77
C THR A 20 26.37 -13.42 -2.52
N ASN A 21 26.72 -13.96 -1.35
CA ASN A 21 26.31 -13.53 0.00
C ASN A 21 26.61 -12.04 0.30
N GLU A 22 27.51 -11.40 -0.46
CA GLU A 22 27.96 -10.02 -0.23
C GLU A 22 26.94 -8.97 -0.71
N GLN A 23 26.25 -9.19 -1.84
CA GLN A 23 25.19 -8.29 -2.31
C GLN A 23 23.98 -8.28 -1.38
N SER A 24 23.63 -9.45 -0.82
CA SER A 24 22.58 -9.56 0.21
C SER A 24 22.95 -8.84 1.51
N ALA A 25 24.25 -8.74 1.84
CA ALA A 25 24.72 -8.07 3.04
C ALA A 25 24.78 -6.55 2.87
N GLU A 26 25.13 -6.06 1.67
CA GLU A 26 25.09 -4.65 1.32
C GLU A 26 23.65 -4.11 1.29
N ASP A 27 22.69 -4.87 0.75
CA ASP A 27 21.27 -4.52 0.79
C ASP A 27 20.73 -4.49 2.24
N ALA A 28 21.14 -5.45 3.08
CA ALA A 28 20.78 -5.47 4.49
C ALA A 28 21.42 -4.31 5.29
N LEU A 29 22.64 -3.90 4.94
CA LEU A 29 23.33 -2.75 5.53
C LEU A 29 22.66 -1.44 5.09
N LEU A 30 22.33 -1.29 3.81
CA LEU A 30 21.57 -0.16 3.29
C LEU A 30 20.20 -0.05 3.96
N TYR A 31 19.51 -1.18 4.16
CA TYR A 31 18.25 -1.21 4.89
C TYR A 31 18.41 -0.82 6.36
N ARG A 32 19.46 -1.31 7.05
CA ARG A 32 19.78 -0.92 8.44
C ARG A 32 20.16 0.56 8.56
N LEU A 33 20.93 1.09 7.60
CA LEU A 33 21.30 2.50 7.56
C LEU A 33 20.11 3.40 7.20
N ALA A 34 19.20 2.94 6.34
CA ALA A 34 17.94 3.61 6.04
C ALA A 34 17.00 3.61 7.26
N ALA A 35 16.94 2.49 8.01
CA ALA A 35 16.17 2.37 9.25
C ALA A 35 16.73 3.23 10.41
N CYS A 36 18.06 3.28 10.59
CA CYS A 36 18.67 4.19 11.57
C CYS A 36 18.52 5.67 11.16
N ARG A 37 18.54 5.96 9.84
CA ARG A 37 18.28 7.31 9.32
C ARG A 37 16.80 7.68 9.48
N TRP A 38 15.88 6.71 9.40
CA TRP A 38 14.47 6.84 9.71
C TRP A 38 14.23 7.24 11.18
N GLU A 39 14.80 6.54 12.16
CA GLU A 39 14.61 6.88 13.58
C GLU A 39 15.13 8.28 13.95
N ASN A 40 16.14 8.79 13.25
CA ASN A 40 16.76 10.09 13.55
C ASN A 40 16.16 11.30 12.80
N LEU A 41 15.41 11.10 11.71
CA LEU A 41 14.79 12.19 10.94
C LEU A 41 13.37 12.56 11.39
N HIS A 42 12.68 11.66 12.11
CA HIS A 42 11.23 11.77 12.39
C HIS A 42 10.91 12.21 13.83
N ALA A 43 11.87 12.83 14.53
CA ALA A 43 11.61 13.58 15.77
C ALA A 43 10.71 14.81 15.55
N HIS A 44 10.39 15.14 14.29
CA HIS A 44 9.48 16.22 13.90
C HIS A 44 8.38 15.64 13.01
N HIS A 45 7.18 15.45 13.57
CA HIS A 45 5.98 15.16 12.81
C HIS A 45 5.81 16.26 11.74
N PRO A 46 5.86 15.95 10.44
CA PRO A 46 5.59 16.93 9.41
C PRO A 46 4.13 17.36 9.51
N PRO A 47 3.79 18.55 9.00
CA PRO A 47 2.44 19.04 9.10
C PRO A 47 1.53 18.09 8.30
N LEU A 48 0.70 17.38 9.03
CA LEU A 48 -0.65 16.99 8.61
C LEU A 48 -1.20 18.12 7.74
N LEU A 49 -1.88 17.80 6.63
CA LEU A 49 -2.37 18.80 5.67
C LEU A 49 -3.07 19.94 6.42
N ALA A 50 -2.37 21.08 6.57
CA ALA A 50 -2.66 22.02 7.64
C ALA A 50 -3.98 22.80 7.45
N ASN A 51 -4.59 22.68 6.26
CA ASN A 51 -5.75 23.44 5.82
C ASN A 51 -6.87 22.53 5.27
N LEU A 52 -7.09 21.38 5.89
CA LEU A 52 -8.26 20.54 5.55
C LEU A 52 -9.55 21.15 6.14
N PRO A 53 -10.69 21.06 5.44
CA PRO A 53 -11.97 21.54 5.96
C PRO A 53 -12.56 20.62 7.05
N TRP A 54 -11.83 19.59 7.46
CA TRP A 54 -12.19 18.70 8.56
C TRP A 54 -11.02 18.51 9.52
N GLN A 55 -11.35 17.98 10.70
CA GLN A 55 -10.40 17.53 11.69
C GLN A 55 -10.77 16.12 12.13
N ALA A 56 -9.80 15.38 12.63
CA ALA A 56 -10.06 14.08 13.21
C ALA A 56 -10.92 14.20 14.49
N PRO A 57 -11.79 13.23 14.79
CA PRO A 57 -12.54 13.22 16.04
C PRO A 57 -11.64 13.18 17.28
N PRO A 58 -12.07 13.75 18.43
CA PRO A 58 -11.33 13.65 19.69
C PRO A 58 -11.05 12.19 20.08
N GLY A 59 -9.88 11.94 20.69
CA GLY A 59 -9.49 10.59 21.14
C GLY A 59 -8.92 9.67 20.04
N MET A 60 -8.78 10.15 18.81
CA MET A 60 -8.27 9.35 17.69
C MET A 60 -6.75 9.50 17.45
N GLY A 61 -6.02 10.11 18.39
CA GLY A 61 -4.61 10.46 18.21
C GLY A 61 -3.69 9.28 17.86
N GLU A 62 -3.94 8.10 18.44
CA GLU A 62 -3.19 6.86 18.15
C GLU A 62 -3.32 6.45 16.67
N TYR A 63 -4.52 6.56 16.10
CA TYR A 63 -4.83 6.16 14.73
C TYR A 63 -4.40 7.17 13.67
N LEU A 64 -3.70 8.23 14.09
CA LEU A 64 -3.11 9.26 13.25
C LEU A 64 -1.58 9.25 13.32
N GLN A 65 -0.95 8.36 14.09
CA GLN A 65 0.50 8.31 14.22
C GLN A 65 1.17 7.57 13.07
N ALA A 66 2.38 8.01 12.71
CA ALA A 66 3.22 7.28 11.77
C ALA A 66 3.67 5.95 12.39
N THR A 67 3.89 4.95 11.54
CA THR A 67 4.49 3.67 11.96
C THR A 67 5.57 3.27 10.96
N LYS A 68 6.40 2.28 11.29
CA LYS A 68 7.49 1.81 10.42
C LYS A 68 7.03 1.54 8.98
N LEU A 69 5.85 0.93 8.81
CA LEU A 69 5.31 0.58 7.48
C LEU A 69 4.37 1.66 6.92
N CYS A 70 3.80 2.53 7.77
CA CYS A 70 2.99 3.68 7.38
C CYS A 70 3.74 4.99 7.66
N ASN A 71 4.81 5.21 6.88
CA ASN A 71 5.67 6.38 6.93
C ASN A 71 5.07 7.62 6.25
N PHE A 72 3.82 7.98 6.60
CA PHE A 72 3.11 9.07 5.92
C PHE A 72 3.77 10.45 6.12
N ASP A 73 4.65 10.56 7.10
CA ASP A 73 5.53 11.68 7.37
C ASP A 73 6.62 11.89 6.29
N HIS A 74 6.72 11.01 5.31
CA HIS A 74 7.55 11.31 4.15
C HIS A 74 6.92 12.43 3.28
N PRO A 75 7.67 13.48 2.89
CA PRO A 75 7.13 14.58 2.07
C PRO A 75 6.41 14.14 0.79
N THR A 76 6.91 13.09 0.14
CA THR A 76 6.28 12.48 -1.05
C THR A 76 4.87 11.95 -0.75
N LEU A 77 4.67 11.29 0.39
CA LEU A 77 3.36 10.76 0.79
C LEU A 77 2.42 11.89 1.19
N CYS A 78 2.90 12.89 1.93
CA CYS A 78 2.12 14.10 2.22
C CYS A 78 1.67 14.81 0.93
N ALA A 79 2.57 15.02 -0.02
CA ALA A 79 2.26 15.64 -1.30
C ALA A 79 1.26 14.80 -2.12
N LYS A 80 1.42 13.47 -2.12
CA LYS A 80 0.48 12.57 -2.77
C LYS A 80 -0.90 12.63 -2.12
N ALA A 81 -0.98 12.58 -0.79
CA ALA A 81 -2.23 12.70 -0.05
C ALA A 81 -2.92 14.03 -0.39
N ALA A 82 -2.18 15.15 -0.31
CA ALA A 82 -2.67 16.47 -0.68
C ALA A 82 -3.30 16.50 -2.07
N ALA A 83 -2.58 15.94 -3.06
CA ALA A 83 -3.04 15.89 -4.45
C ALA A 83 -4.30 15.04 -4.62
N VAL A 84 -4.36 13.88 -3.97
CA VAL A 84 -5.51 12.95 -4.07
C VAL A 84 -6.75 13.55 -3.41
N VAL A 85 -6.61 14.25 -2.28
CA VAL A 85 -7.77 14.83 -1.55
C VAL A 85 -8.10 16.27 -1.97
N ALA A 86 -7.36 16.85 -2.92
CA ALA A 86 -7.49 18.25 -3.31
C ALA A 86 -8.94 18.61 -3.72
N GLY A 87 -9.56 19.56 -3.00
CA GLY A 87 -10.93 19.97 -3.27
C GLY A 87 -12.01 18.97 -2.84
N ALA A 88 -11.69 17.99 -1.99
CA ALA A 88 -12.70 17.22 -1.29
C ALA A 88 -13.33 18.11 -0.19
N PRO A 89 -14.67 18.22 -0.12
CA PRO A 89 -15.38 19.01 0.89
C PRO A 89 -15.55 18.28 2.22
N THR A 90 -15.47 16.95 2.24
CA THR A 90 -15.71 16.11 3.42
C THR A 90 -14.65 15.03 3.57
N PRO A 91 -14.39 14.53 4.80
CA PRO A 91 -13.46 13.43 5.02
C PRO A 91 -13.93 12.14 4.33
N GLN A 92 -15.24 11.94 4.17
CA GLN A 92 -15.81 10.82 3.40
C GLN A 92 -15.40 10.89 1.92
N GLN A 93 -15.53 12.04 1.27
CA GLN A 93 -15.13 12.20 -0.13
C GLN A 93 -13.61 12.09 -0.30
N ALA A 94 -12.83 12.57 0.67
CA ALA A 94 -11.38 12.39 0.69
C ALA A 94 -10.99 10.90 0.83
N ALA A 95 -11.61 10.18 1.76
CA ALA A 95 -11.41 8.75 1.94
C ALA A 95 -11.75 7.96 0.67
N MET A 96 -12.87 8.28 0.01
CA MET A 96 -13.24 7.67 -1.26
C MET A 96 -12.18 7.90 -2.35
N ARG A 97 -11.66 9.12 -2.48
CA ARG A 97 -10.61 9.40 -3.47
C ARG A 97 -9.32 8.64 -3.18
N ILE A 98 -8.94 8.53 -1.91
CA ILE A 98 -7.78 7.72 -1.48
C ILE A 98 -8.01 6.25 -1.81
N PHE A 99 -9.17 5.70 -1.47
CA PHE A 99 -9.55 4.34 -1.79
C PHE A 99 -9.46 4.07 -3.29
N THR A 100 -10.12 4.88 -4.11
CA THR A 100 -10.11 4.74 -5.57
C THR A 100 -8.69 4.87 -6.13
N PHE A 101 -7.88 5.81 -5.62
CA PHE A 101 -6.48 5.94 -6.02
C PHE A 101 -5.69 4.67 -5.73
N VAL A 102 -5.74 4.15 -4.50
CA VAL A 102 -4.96 2.94 -4.13
C VAL A 102 -5.48 1.71 -4.86
N ARG A 103 -6.79 1.58 -5.02
CA ARG A 103 -7.42 0.47 -5.73
C ARG A 103 -7.02 0.46 -7.21
N ASP A 104 -7.17 1.58 -7.90
CA ASP A 104 -7.11 1.64 -9.37
C ASP A 104 -5.73 2.05 -9.92
N GLN A 105 -4.91 2.75 -9.14
CA GLN A 105 -3.58 3.22 -9.58
C GLN A 105 -2.42 2.37 -9.04
N ILE A 106 -2.65 1.54 -8.02
CA ILE A 106 -1.63 0.65 -7.45
C ILE A 106 -1.97 -0.78 -7.83
N ARG A 107 -1.17 -1.37 -8.71
CA ARG A 107 -1.43 -2.72 -9.23
C ARG A 107 -1.26 -3.76 -8.14
N PHE A 108 -2.10 -4.78 -8.12
CA PHE A 108 -1.82 -5.95 -7.30
C PHE A 108 -0.65 -6.74 -7.89
N GLY A 109 0.32 -7.08 -7.05
CA GLY A 109 1.46 -7.89 -7.45
C GLY A 109 2.25 -8.39 -6.25
N LEU A 110 2.76 -9.62 -6.33
CA LEU A 110 3.63 -10.16 -5.30
C LEU A 110 5.01 -9.52 -5.42
N VAL A 111 5.45 -8.86 -4.35
CA VAL A 111 6.67 -8.07 -4.32
C VAL A 111 7.61 -8.56 -3.22
N HIS A 112 8.92 -8.45 -3.46
CA HIS A 112 9.96 -8.77 -2.49
C HIS A 112 10.83 -7.52 -2.23
N PRO A 113 11.23 -7.24 -0.97
CA PRO A 113 10.79 -7.92 0.26
C PRO A 113 9.32 -7.66 0.61
N MET A 114 8.71 -8.50 1.45
CA MET A 114 7.26 -8.45 1.74
C MET A 114 6.88 -7.34 2.73
N ASP A 115 7.86 -6.71 3.37
CA ASP A 115 7.72 -5.64 4.38
C ASP A 115 7.87 -4.24 3.77
N GLU A 116 7.25 -4.02 2.61
CA GLU A 116 7.29 -2.72 1.94
C GLU A 116 6.61 -1.62 2.75
N THR A 117 7.29 -0.48 2.81
CA THR A 117 6.72 0.76 3.36
C THR A 117 5.72 1.38 2.37
N ALA A 118 4.79 2.19 2.89
CA ALA A 118 3.86 2.96 2.08
C ALA A 118 4.56 3.76 0.95
N LEU A 119 5.73 4.34 1.24
CA LEU A 119 6.50 5.09 0.25
C LEU A 119 6.98 4.19 -0.90
N MET A 120 7.58 3.03 -0.58
CA MET A 120 8.08 2.09 -1.58
C MET A 120 6.95 1.60 -2.48
N THR A 121 5.79 1.29 -1.90
CA THR A 121 4.61 0.88 -2.67
C THR A 121 4.10 1.98 -3.59
N LEU A 122 4.11 3.25 -3.13
CA LEU A 122 3.72 4.40 -3.95
C LEU A 122 4.68 4.60 -5.14
N GLU A 123 5.98 4.53 -4.91
CA GLU A 123 7.01 4.71 -5.94
C GLU A 123 6.99 3.58 -6.97
N ARG A 124 6.76 2.35 -6.51
CA ARG A 124 6.65 1.16 -7.36
C ARG A 124 5.35 1.11 -8.16
N GLY A 125 4.26 1.67 -7.64
CA GLY A 125 2.93 1.59 -8.25
C GLY A 125 2.34 0.18 -8.27
N MET A 126 2.85 -0.73 -7.44
CA MET A 126 2.43 -2.12 -7.33
C MET A 126 2.73 -2.68 -5.95
N GLY A 127 1.88 -3.57 -5.44
CA GLY A 127 2.15 -4.36 -4.23
C GLY A 127 1.04 -5.35 -3.88
N GLN A 128 1.31 -6.25 -2.94
CA GLN A 128 0.31 -7.17 -2.40
C GLN A 128 -0.65 -6.49 -1.40
N CYS A 129 -1.58 -7.25 -0.81
CA CYS A 129 -2.56 -6.76 0.17
C CYS A 129 -1.94 -5.92 1.30
N SER A 130 -0.85 -6.37 1.92
CA SER A 130 -0.17 -5.65 2.99
C SER A 130 0.42 -4.31 2.52
N ALA A 131 1.11 -4.31 1.38
CA ALA A 131 1.71 -3.13 0.78
C ALA A 131 0.65 -2.08 0.42
N LYS A 132 -0.44 -2.50 -0.23
CA LYS A 132 -1.58 -1.62 -0.56
C LYS A 132 -2.25 -1.07 0.69
N SER A 133 -2.45 -1.89 1.73
CA SER A 133 -3.01 -1.46 3.01
C SER A 133 -2.10 -0.43 3.72
N ASN A 134 -0.79 -0.64 3.71
CA ASN A 134 0.19 0.30 4.27
C ASN A 134 0.07 1.67 3.60
N LEU A 135 0.04 1.69 2.27
CA LEU A 135 -0.12 2.93 1.51
C LEU A 135 -1.47 3.60 1.80
N GLN A 136 -2.56 2.85 1.83
CA GLN A 136 -3.88 3.39 2.10
C GLN A 136 -3.99 4.01 3.50
N VAL A 137 -3.52 3.30 4.54
CA VAL A 137 -3.48 3.82 5.91
C VAL A 137 -2.60 5.06 5.99
N ALA A 138 -1.45 5.08 5.33
CA ALA A 138 -0.57 6.24 5.30
C ALA A 138 -1.26 7.48 4.69
N LEU A 139 -1.90 7.33 3.53
CA LEU A 139 -2.60 8.43 2.86
C LEU A 139 -3.80 8.94 3.67
N LEU A 140 -4.56 8.05 4.32
CA LEU A 140 -5.68 8.42 5.19
C LEU A 140 -5.20 9.24 6.40
N ARG A 141 -4.14 8.78 7.08
CA ARG A 141 -3.56 9.47 8.23
C ARG A 141 -2.99 10.85 7.88
N ALA A 142 -2.29 10.95 6.73
CA ALA A 142 -1.83 12.23 6.20
C ALA A 142 -2.98 13.20 5.92
N ALA A 143 -4.14 12.68 5.54
CA ALA A 143 -5.38 13.43 5.33
C ALA A 143 -6.24 13.60 6.59
N GLN A 144 -5.70 13.42 7.79
CA GLN A 144 -6.43 13.57 9.06
C GLN A 144 -7.66 12.68 9.20
N ILE A 145 -7.64 11.51 8.57
CA ILE A 145 -8.68 10.48 8.69
C ILE A 145 -8.08 9.34 9.53
N PRO A 146 -8.60 9.08 10.74
CA PRO A 146 -8.12 7.98 11.58
C PRO A 146 -8.24 6.65 10.84
N ALA A 147 -7.16 5.90 10.80
CA ALA A 147 -7.10 4.63 10.09
C ALA A 147 -6.32 3.56 10.86
N ARG A 148 -6.73 2.31 10.74
CA ARG A 148 -6.08 1.15 11.37
C ARG A 148 -6.07 -0.06 10.43
N PHE A 149 -5.33 -1.08 10.83
CA PHE A 149 -5.33 -2.36 10.13
C PHE A 149 -6.34 -3.30 10.77
N HIS A 150 -7.04 -4.05 9.93
CA HIS A 150 -7.74 -5.26 10.32
C HIS A 150 -7.05 -6.44 9.63
N VAL A 151 -6.80 -7.52 10.36
CA VAL A 151 -6.10 -8.69 9.82
C VAL A 151 -6.90 -9.94 10.12
N VAL A 152 -7.21 -10.70 9.08
CA VAL A 152 -7.89 -11.99 9.18
C VAL A 152 -7.07 -13.10 8.56
N ALA A 153 -7.36 -14.32 8.98
CA ALA A 153 -6.93 -15.53 8.30
C ALA A 153 -7.97 -15.88 7.22
N VAL A 154 -7.58 -15.89 5.95
CA VAL A 154 -8.41 -16.34 4.83
C VAL A 154 -7.96 -17.69 4.32
N ASP A 155 -8.91 -18.54 3.92
CA ASP A 155 -8.60 -19.80 3.23
C ASP A 155 -8.02 -19.47 1.85
N ARG A 156 -6.95 -20.18 1.46
CA ARG A 156 -6.35 -20.00 0.13
C ARG A 156 -7.35 -20.13 -1.01
N ARG A 157 -8.46 -20.87 -0.83
CA ARG A 157 -9.55 -21.01 -1.83
C ARG A 157 -10.06 -19.66 -2.32
N SER A 158 -10.05 -18.63 -1.49
CA SER A 158 -10.46 -17.26 -1.87
C SER A 158 -9.53 -16.63 -2.92
N LEU A 159 -8.32 -17.16 -3.14
CA LEU A 159 -7.40 -16.73 -4.20
C LEU A 159 -7.49 -17.58 -5.47
N HIS A 160 -8.30 -18.64 -5.49
CA HIS A 160 -8.42 -19.52 -6.64
C HIS A 160 -8.99 -18.75 -7.83
N GLY A 161 -8.28 -18.73 -8.96
CA GLY A 161 -8.70 -17.95 -10.14
C GLY A 161 -8.30 -16.47 -10.13
N LEU A 162 -7.90 -15.92 -8.97
CA LEU A 162 -7.32 -14.57 -8.86
C LEU A 162 -5.81 -14.56 -9.14
N VAL A 163 -5.12 -15.67 -8.85
CA VAL A 163 -3.68 -15.82 -9.09
C VAL A 163 -3.38 -16.98 -10.03
N PRO A 164 -2.28 -16.94 -10.80
CA PRO A 164 -1.85 -18.08 -11.62
C PRO A 164 -1.69 -19.37 -10.81
N SER A 165 -2.07 -20.52 -11.39
CA SER A 165 -2.09 -21.81 -10.68
C SER A 165 -0.73 -22.24 -10.11
N LEU A 166 0.38 -21.79 -10.70
CA LEU A 166 1.71 -22.03 -10.15
C LEU A 166 1.91 -21.32 -8.81
N ILE A 167 1.50 -20.05 -8.72
CA ILE A 167 1.59 -19.23 -7.51
C ILE A 167 0.59 -19.74 -6.46
N TYR A 168 -0.62 -20.11 -6.87
CA TYR A 168 -1.63 -20.69 -5.98
C TYR A 168 -1.11 -21.91 -5.20
N ARG A 169 -0.32 -22.78 -5.85
CA ARG A 169 0.25 -23.98 -5.22
C ARG A 169 1.33 -23.68 -4.18
N LEU A 170 1.91 -22.47 -4.20
CA LEU A 170 2.90 -22.04 -3.21
C LEU A 170 2.26 -21.54 -1.92
N PHE A 171 0.94 -21.26 -1.92
CA PHE A 171 0.24 -20.79 -0.74
C PHE A 171 -0.15 -21.93 0.21
N GLY A 172 0.10 -21.70 1.50
CA GLY A 172 -0.38 -22.55 2.58
C GLY A 172 -1.92 -22.57 2.67
N ALA A 173 -2.48 -23.43 3.51
CA ALA A 173 -3.93 -23.59 3.63
C ALA A 173 -4.65 -22.29 4.05
N SER A 174 -3.98 -21.46 4.85
CA SER A 174 -4.48 -20.16 5.32
C SER A 174 -3.46 -19.08 5.01
N LEU A 175 -3.96 -17.89 4.67
CA LEU A 175 -3.17 -16.70 4.38
C LEU A 175 -3.61 -15.55 5.27
N TRP A 176 -2.67 -14.70 5.66
CA TRP A 176 -2.98 -13.47 6.37
C TRP A 176 -3.37 -12.40 5.37
N HIS A 177 -4.56 -11.81 5.57
CA HIS A 177 -5.08 -10.75 4.72
C HIS A 177 -5.34 -9.51 5.57
N PRO A 178 -4.42 -8.52 5.52
CA PRO A 178 -4.67 -7.21 6.10
C PRO A 178 -5.48 -6.34 5.14
N TRP A 179 -6.38 -5.52 5.68
CA TRP A 179 -6.98 -4.37 5.00
C TRP A 179 -6.99 -3.13 5.90
N ALA A 180 -7.28 -1.97 5.29
CA ALA A 180 -7.42 -0.71 6.01
C ALA A 180 -8.86 -0.51 6.51
N GLU A 181 -9.03 -0.16 7.77
CA GLU A 181 -10.28 0.40 8.30
C GLU A 181 -10.09 1.89 8.58
N LEU A 182 -11.11 2.69 8.34
CA LEU A 182 -11.12 4.12 8.63
C LEU A 182 -12.31 4.52 9.49
N TYR A 183 -12.14 5.57 10.29
CA TYR A 183 -13.17 6.04 11.20
C TYR A 183 -13.91 7.25 10.63
N LEU A 184 -15.21 7.09 10.37
CA LEU A 184 -16.11 8.15 9.91
C LEU A 184 -17.46 8.01 10.62
N ASP A 185 -18.09 9.14 10.94
CA ASP A 185 -19.44 9.20 11.51
C ASP A 185 -19.67 8.29 12.73
N GLY A 186 -18.64 8.16 13.58
CA GLY A 186 -18.73 7.35 14.79
C GLY A 186 -18.46 5.86 14.60
N GLN A 187 -18.07 5.42 13.39
CA GLN A 187 -17.95 4.01 13.05
C GLN A 187 -16.64 3.71 12.33
N TRP A 188 -16.08 2.52 12.61
CA TRP A 188 -15.03 1.92 11.80
C TRP A 188 -15.64 1.29 10.56
N ARG A 189 -15.15 1.68 9.39
CA ARG A 189 -15.58 1.15 8.09
C ARG A 189 -14.41 0.44 7.44
N ALA A 190 -14.66 -0.75 6.93
CA ALA A 190 -13.68 -1.53 6.21
C ALA A 190 -13.50 -1.00 4.78
N CYS A 191 -12.25 -1.00 4.30
CA CYS A 191 -11.87 -0.40 3.04
C CYS A 191 -10.78 -1.23 2.35
N ASP A 192 -11.14 -2.41 1.85
CA ASP A 192 -10.19 -3.29 1.17
C ASP A 192 -9.93 -2.86 -0.29
N THR A 193 -8.67 -2.56 -0.61
CA THR A 193 -8.23 -2.13 -1.94
C THR A 193 -7.59 -3.24 -2.77
N LEU A 194 -7.57 -4.49 -2.27
CA LEU A 194 -6.90 -5.63 -2.90
C LEU A 194 -7.33 -5.83 -4.36
N ILE A 195 -8.63 -5.91 -4.60
CA ILE A 195 -9.21 -6.14 -5.92
C ILE A 195 -9.83 -4.86 -6.46
N ASP A 196 -9.54 -4.56 -7.73
CA ASP A 196 -10.16 -3.45 -8.41
C ASP A 196 -11.65 -3.71 -8.67
N GLN A 197 -12.38 -2.63 -8.99
CA GLN A 197 -13.82 -2.71 -9.16
C GLN A 197 -14.25 -3.68 -10.28
N PRO A 198 -13.62 -3.68 -11.47
CA PRO A 198 -13.92 -4.70 -12.48
C PRO A 198 -13.69 -6.13 -12.00
N LEU A 199 -12.58 -6.39 -11.29
CA LEU A 199 -12.26 -7.71 -10.78
C LEU A 199 -13.22 -8.13 -9.67
N TYR A 200 -13.59 -7.22 -8.77
CA TYR A 200 -14.59 -7.46 -7.74
C TYR A 200 -15.93 -7.89 -8.35
N PHE A 201 -16.45 -7.12 -9.31
CA PHE A 201 -17.72 -7.46 -9.96
C PHE A 201 -17.63 -8.76 -10.76
N SER A 202 -16.53 -9.01 -11.47
CA SER A 202 -16.34 -10.26 -12.20
C SER A 202 -16.25 -11.46 -11.26
N ALA A 203 -15.45 -11.36 -10.20
CA ALA A 203 -15.23 -12.44 -9.25
C ALA A 203 -16.50 -12.78 -8.45
N THR A 204 -17.30 -11.77 -8.06
CA THR A 204 -18.61 -11.99 -7.43
C THR A 204 -19.62 -12.58 -8.40
N GLN A 205 -19.72 -12.07 -9.64
CA GLN A 205 -20.61 -12.62 -10.68
C GLN A 205 -20.30 -14.09 -11.01
N HIS A 206 -19.03 -14.47 -10.99
CA HIS A 206 -18.59 -15.84 -11.27
C HIS A 206 -18.51 -16.75 -10.02
N GLY A 207 -18.91 -16.26 -8.84
CA GLY A 207 -18.89 -17.03 -7.59
C GLY A 207 -17.49 -17.42 -7.13
N ILE A 208 -16.47 -16.66 -7.53
CA ILE A 208 -15.08 -16.83 -7.09
C ILE A 208 -14.92 -16.32 -5.65
N ILE A 209 -15.63 -15.23 -5.32
CA ILE A 209 -15.70 -14.65 -3.98
C ILE A 209 -17.15 -14.25 -3.66
N GLU A 210 -17.50 -14.27 -2.38
CA GLU A 210 -18.73 -13.69 -1.83
C GLU A 210 -18.49 -12.24 -1.42
N THR A 211 -19.52 -11.41 -1.42
CA THR A 211 -19.44 -9.98 -1.06
C THR A 211 -18.96 -9.76 0.39
N GLU A 212 -19.26 -10.72 1.26
CA GLU A 212 -18.89 -10.73 2.67
C GLU A 212 -17.41 -11.08 2.88
N GLN A 213 -16.75 -11.69 1.88
CA GLN A 213 -15.35 -12.11 1.99
C GLN A 213 -14.37 -10.96 1.75
N ILE A 214 -14.78 -9.92 1.02
CA ILE A 214 -13.93 -8.77 0.70
C ILE A 214 -14.73 -7.49 0.96
N PRO A 215 -14.56 -6.86 2.13
CA PRO A 215 -15.30 -5.67 2.47
C PRO A 215 -14.80 -4.47 1.64
N THR A 216 -15.58 -4.10 0.63
CA THR A 216 -15.41 -2.83 -0.09
C THR A 216 -15.99 -1.67 0.73
N ILE A 217 -15.71 -0.43 0.32
CA ILE A 217 -16.36 0.68 0.99
C ILE A 217 -17.81 0.77 0.57
N ASP A 218 -18.68 0.25 1.42
CA ASP A 218 -20.11 0.51 1.38
C ASP A 218 -20.37 1.80 2.17
N TRP A 219 -20.77 2.83 1.44
CA TRP A 219 -21.04 4.16 1.98
C TRP A 219 -22.49 4.26 2.45
#